data_AF-A0A353PBR6-F1
#
_entry.id   AF-A0A353PBR6-F1
#
_cell.length_a   1.000
_cell.length_b   1.000
_cell.length_c   1.000
_cell.angle_alpha   90.00
_cell.angle_beta   90.00
_cell.angle_gamma   90.00
#
_symmetry.space_group_name_H-M   'P 1'
#
loop_
_entity.id
_entity.type
_entity.pdbx_description
1 polymer ?
#
loop_
_entity_poly.entity_id
_entity_poly.type
_entity_poly.pdbx_seq_one_letter_code
_entity_poly.pdbx_strand_id
1 'polypeptide(L)'
;MNQTRLMELVVGLFICLGLAAIFLLTLQVSTQNDLRRESTYSVQARFDNVGSLRVRAPVTLAGVRIGRVTAVDVNPETFQAEVKLAIDERYNQLPTDSSAAIQTAGILGEQYVAL
;
A
#
# COMPACT_ATOMS: atom_id res chain seq x y z
N MET A 1 -18.09 -40.68 35.58
CA MET A 1 -16.73 -40.30 35.14
C MET A 1 -16.62 -39.93 33.65
N ASN A 2 -17.71 -39.91 32.87
CA ASN A 2 -17.63 -39.64 31.41
C ASN A 2 -17.91 -38.18 31.01
N GLN A 3 -18.51 -37.37 31.90
CA GLN A 3 -18.86 -35.98 31.59
C GLN A 3 -17.65 -35.04 31.51
N THR A 4 -16.60 -35.30 32.30
CA THR A 4 -15.37 -34.49 32.30
C THR A 4 -14.62 -34.58 30.96
N ARG A 5 -14.50 -35.78 30.39
CA ARG A 5 -13.83 -35.99 29.08
C ARG A 5 -14.55 -35.32 27.91
N LEU A 6 -15.89 -35.29 27.95
CA LEU A 6 -16.68 -34.65 26.89
C LEU A 6 -16.55 -33.12 26.97
N MET A 7 -16.46 -32.58 28.19
CA MET A 7 -16.24 -31.16 28.43
C MET A 7 -14.83 -30.72 28.02
N GLU A 8 -13.81 -31.53 28.30
CA GLU A 8 -12.43 -31.31 27.82
C GLU A 8 -12.36 -31.29 26.27
N LEU A 9 -13.07 -32.18 25.59
CA LEU A 9 -13.10 -32.23 24.12
C LEU A 9 -13.78 -31.01 23.50
N VAL A 10 -14.88 -30.54 24.09
CA VAL A 10 -15.59 -29.33 23.63
C VAL A 10 -14.74 -28.08 23.83
N VAL A 11 -14.05 -27.96 24.97
CA VAL A 11 -13.14 -26.85 25.25
C VAL A 11 -11.96 -26.88 24.28
N GLY A 12 -11.37 -28.06 24.03
CA GLY A 12 -10.30 -28.22 23.04
C GLY A 12 -10.73 -27.81 21.64
N LEU A 13 -11.91 -28.25 21.20
CA LEU A 13 -12.47 -27.87 19.90
C LEU A 13 -12.71 -26.35 19.80
N PHE A 14 -13.23 -25.73 20.85
CA PHE A 14 -13.45 -24.29 20.90
C PHE A 14 -12.14 -23.51 20.77
N ILE A 15 -11.08 -23.92 21.48
CA ILE A 15 -9.75 -23.30 21.39
C ILE A 15 -9.16 -23.48 19.99
N CYS A 16 -9.27 -24.68 19.41
CA CYS A 16 -8.81 -24.96 18.04
C CYS A 16 -9.53 -24.08 17.01
N LEU A 17 -10.85 -23.94 17.12
CA LEU A 17 -11.63 -23.04 16.25
C LEU A 17 -11.24 -21.57 16.44
N GLY A 18 -10.99 -21.14 17.68
CA GLY A 18 -10.50 -19.80 17.98
C GLY A 18 -9.14 -19.51 17.34
N LEU A 19 -8.20 -20.46 17.46
CA LEU A 19 -6.89 -20.37 16.81
C LEU A 19 -7.00 -20.35 15.28
N ALA A 20 -7.86 -21.19 14.71
CA ALA A 20 -8.13 -21.20 13.27
C ALA A 20 -8.73 -19.86 12.81
N ALA A 21 -9.66 -19.28 13.56
CA ALA A 21 -10.24 -17.98 13.25
C ALA A 21 -9.18 -16.85 13.27
N ILE A 22 -8.32 -16.82 14.29
CA ILE A 22 -7.22 -15.85 14.37
C ILE A 22 -6.26 -16.02 13.20
N PHE A 23 -5.90 -17.27 12.87
CA PHE A 23 -5.04 -17.58 11.72
C PHE A 23 -5.65 -17.12 10.39
N LEU A 24 -6.95 -17.29 10.18
CA LEU A 24 -7.62 -16.80 8.98
C LEU A 24 -7.67 -15.27 8.92
N LEU A 25 -7.90 -14.60 10.05
CA LEU A 25 -7.91 -13.14 10.13
C LEU A 25 -6.54 -12.54 9.81
N THR A 26 -5.44 -13.14 10.29
CA THR A 26 -4.10 -12.64 9.99
C THR A 26 -3.76 -12.76 8.50
N LEU A 27 -4.16 -13.86 7.85
CA LEU A 27 -4.03 -14.02 6.40
C LEU A 27 -4.87 -12.99 5.64
N GLN A 28 -6.12 -12.75 6.06
CA GLN A 28 -7.01 -11.78 5.39
C GLN A 28 -6.47 -10.34 5.48
N VAL A 29 -5.94 -9.94 6.63
CA VAL A 29 -5.33 -8.61 6.81
C VAL A 29 -4.06 -8.45 5.97
N SER A 30 -3.28 -9.53 5.79
CA SER A 30 -2.08 -9.51 4.96
C SER A 30 -2.37 -9.37 3.45
N THR A 31 -3.53 -9.87 3.01
CA THR A 31 -3.81 -10.10 1.58
C THR A 31 -4.48 -8.91 0.87
N GLN A 32 -4.93 -7.87 1.60
CA GLN A 32 -5.65 -6.72 1.02
C GLN A 32 -4.84 -5.85 0.01
N ASN A 33 -3.54 -6.08 -0.20
CA ASN A 33 -2.72 -5.18 -1.03
C ASN A 33 -2.04 -5.78 -2.28
N ASP A 34 -2.01 -7.10 -2.49
CA ASP A 34 -1.16 -7.69 -3.55
C ASP A 34 -1.83 -8.71 -4.50
N LEU A 35 -3.06 -9.18 -4.25
CA LEU A 35 -3.68 -10.20 -5.11
C LEU A 35 -4.46 -9.65 -6.32
N ARG A 36 -4.83 -8.37 -6.32
CA ARG A 36 -5.34 -7.73 -7.52
C ARG A 36 -4.16 -7.08 -8.21
N ARG A 37 -3.44 -7.86 -9.01
CA ARG A 37 -2.46 -7.35 -9.97
C ARG A 37 -3.24 -6.63 -11.07
N GLU A 38 -3.85 -5.49 -10.72
CA GLU A 38 -4.27 -4.53 -11.73
C GLU A 38 -3.00 -4.16 -12.50
N SER A 39 -3.11 -4.19 -13.83
CA SER A 39 -1.99 -3.89 -14.69
C SER A 39 -1.61 -2.42 -14.47
N THR A 40 -0.35 -2.20 -14.13
CA THR A 40 0.19 -0.86 -13.82
C THR A 40 1.40 -0.59 -14.70
N TYR A 41 1.59 0.67 -15.06
CA TYR A 41 2.80 1.13 -15.72
C TYR A 41 3.64 1.97 -14.76
N SER A 42 4.95 1.95 -14.96
CA SER A 42 5.89 2.67 -14.10
C SER A 42 6.21 4.05 -14.68
N VAL A 43 6.10 5.08 -13.84
CA VAL A 43 6.52 6.45 -14.15
C VAL A 43 7.61 6.85 -13.17
N GLN A 44 8.70 7.43 -13.67
CA GLN A 44 9.78 7.96 -12.85
C GLN A 44 9.64 9.47 -12.76
N ALA A 45 9.56 9.99 -11.54
CA ALA A 45 9.52 11.42 -11.25
C ALA A 45 10.75 11.81 -10.44
N ARG A 46 11.34 12.97 -10.77
CA ARG A 46 12.52 13.50 -10.08
C ARG A 46 12.12 14.70 -9.25
N PHE A 47 12.59 14.74 -8.01
CA PHE A 47 12.32 15.81 -7.07
C PHE A 47 13.62 16.28 -6.43
N ASP A 48 13.71 17.58 -6.17
CA ASP A 48 14.84 18.13 -5.40
C ASP A 48 14.71 17.80 -3.90
N ASN A 49 13.48 17.61 -3.41
CA ASN A 49 13.22 17.22 -2.03
C ASN A 49 11.94 16.40 -1.94
N VAL A 50 12.02 15.21 -1.33
CA VAL A 50 10.89 14.30 -1.11
C VAL A 50 10.32 14.36 0.31
N GLY A 51 10.93 15.12 1.21
CA GLY A 51 10.48 15.27 2.59
C GLY A 51 10.37 13.94 3.33
N SER A 52 9.14 13.61 3.73
CA SER A 52 8.76 12.39 4.45
C SER A 52 7.97 11.40 3.57
N LEU A 53 8.05 11.50 2.24
CA LEU A 53 7.40 10.58 1.31
C LEU A 53 7.92 9.16 1.51
N ARG A 54 7.01 8.18 1.55
CA ARG A 54 7.34 6.77 1.79
C ARG A 54 6.88 5.89 0.65
N VAL A 55 7.50 4.73 0.54
CA VAL A 55 7.01 3.64 -0.30
C VAL A 55 5.57 3.31 0.10
N ARG A 56 4.72 3.01 -0.89
CA ARG A 56 3.25 2.82 -0.78
C ARG A 56 2.44 4.09 -0.54
N ALA A 57 3.05 5.28 -0.50
CA ALA A 57 2.31 6.54 -0.49
C ALA A 57 1.39 6.63 -1.73
N PRO A 58 0.18 7.20 -1.59
CA PRO A 58 -0.77 7.26 -2.69
C PRO A 58 -0.31 8.24 -3.77
N VAL A 59 -0.64 7.91 -5.02
CA VAL A 59 -0.53 8.83 -6.16
C VAL A 59 -1.93 9.22 -6.56
N THR A 60 -2.20 10.52 -6.63
CA THR A 60 -3.52 11.06 -6.92
C THR A 60 -3.49 12.00 -8.11
N LEU A 61 -4.56 11.98 -8.91
CA LEU A 61 -4.82 12.94 -9.97
C LEU A 61 -6.13 13.64 -9.64
N ALA A 62 -6.14 14.97 -9.54
CA ALA A 62 -7.31 15.76 -9.15
C ALA A 62 -8.02 15.25 -7.87
N GLY A 63 -7.24 14.75 -6.89
CA GLY A 63 -7.74 14.20 -5.62
C GLY A 63 -8.22 12.73 -5.69
N VAL A 64 -8.22 12.11 -6.87
CA VAL A 64 -8.57 10.69 -7.05
C VAL A 64 -7.32 9.85 -7.01
N ARG A 65 -7.29 8.79 -6.19
CA ARG A 65 -6.17 7.83 -6.15
C ARG A 65 -6.12 7.03 -7.46
N ILE A 66 -4.97 7.11 -8.15
CA ILE A 66 -4.72 6.44 -9.43
C ILE A 66 -3.51 5.49 -9.39
N GLY A 67 -2.81 5.44 -8.26
CA GLY A 67 -1.59 4.65 -8.14
C GLY A 67 -0.94 4.73 -6.77
N ARG A 68 0.31 4.27 -6.70
CA ARG A 68 1.14 4.25 -5.49
C ARG A 68 2.63 4.41 -5.80
N VAL A 69 3.37 4.96 -4.84
CA VAL A 69 4.84 4.99 -4.86
C VAL A 69 5.38 3.58 -4.62
N THR A 70 6.32 3.15 -5.47
CA THR A 70 6.96 1.82 -5.41
C THR A 70 8.38 1.88 -4.91
N ALA A 71 9.12 2.96 -5.19
CA ALA A 71 10.46 3.19 -4.67
C ALA A 71 10.75 4.69 -4.54
N VAL A 72 11.64 5.02 -3.61
CA VAL A 72 12.19 6.36 -3.40
C VAL A 72 13.69 6.17 -3.22
N ASP A 73 14.47 6.58 -4.22
CA ASP A 73 15.93 6.45 -4.25
C ASP A 73 16.56 7.83 -4.47
N VAL A 74 17.88 7.94 -4.27
CA VAL A 74 18.66 9.12 -4.66
C VAL A 74 19.53 8.74 -5.85
N ASN A 75 19.52 9.58 -6.88
CA ASN A 75 20.43 9.44 -7.99
C ASN A 75 21.85 9.88 -7.55
N PRO A 76 22.87 9.02 -7.65
CA PRO A 76 24.21 9.33 -7.14
C PRO A 76 24.98 10.36 -7.99
N GLU A 77 24.55 10.64 -9.23
CA GLU A 77 25.19 11.60 -10.12
C GLU A 77 24.58 12.99 -9.96
N THR A 78 23.24 13.07 -9.90
CA THR A 78 22.52 14.35 -9.82
C THR A 78 22.16 14.76 -8.40
N PHE A 79 22.25 13.85 -7.43
CA PHE A 79 21.79 14.01 -6.04
C PHE A 79 20.32 14.38 -5.90
N GLN A 80 19.52 14.20 -6.95
CA GLN A 80 18.07 14.37 -6.91
C GLN A 80 17.41 13.08 -6.43
N ALA A 81 16.27 13.22 -5.77
CA ALA A 81 15.45 12.09 -5.40
C ALA A 81 14.69 11.58 -6.63
N GLU A 82 14.79 10.27 -6.89
CA GLU A 82 14.11 9.57 -7.95
C GLU A 82 13.00 8.70 -7.35
N VAL A 83 11.76 9.03 -7.69
CA VAL A 83 10.56 8.38 -7.17
C VAL A 83 9.93 7.55 -8.28
N LYS A 84 9.80 6.25 -8.04
CA LYS A 84 9.11 5.32 -8.96
C LYS A 84 7.65 5.22 -8.58
N LEU A 85 6.77 5.63 -9.48
CA LEU A 85 5.32 5.56 -9.34
C LEU A 85 4.81 4.35 -10.13
N ALA A 86 3.84 3.63 -9.58
CA ALA A 86 3.03 2.68 -10.32
C ALA A 86 1.63 3.26 -10.47
N ILE A 87 1.21 3.46 -11.72
CA ILE A 87 -0.08 4.04 -12.07
C ILE A 87 -0.93 2.96 -12.74
N ASP A 88 -2.20 2.89 -12.38
CA ASP A 88 -3.13 1.92 -12.98
C ASP A 88 -3.29 2.20 -14.49
N GLU A 89 -3.22 1.15 -15.31
CA GLU A 89 -3.31 1.26 -16.78
C GLU A 89 -4.64 1.87 -17.26
N ARG A 90 -5.69 1.83 -16.45
CA ARG A 90 -6.96 2.51 -16.71
C ARG A 90 -6.81 4.03 -16.87
N TYR A 91 -5.69 4.60 -16.40
CA TYR A 91 -5.33 6.02 -16.48
C TYR A 91 -4.12 6.27 -17.40
N ASN A 92 -3.97 5.50 -18.47
CA ASN A 92 -2.85 5.61 -19.42
C ASN A 92 -2.87 6.85 -20.34
N GLN A 93 -3.76 7.81 -20.12
CA GLN A 93 -3.93 9.02 -20.93
C GLN A 93 -3.38 10.27 -20.25
N LEU A 94 -2.36 10.13 -19.39
CA LEU A 94 -1.72 11.27 -18.75
C LEU A 94 -1.00 12.13 -19.81
N PRO A 95 -1.30 13.44 -19.90
CA PRO A 95 -0.59 14.35 -20.80
C PRO A 95 0.90 14.44 -20.49
N THR A 96 1.72 14.62 -21.52
CA THR A 96 3.19 14.70 -21.39
C THR A 96 3.66 15.96 -20.63
N ASP A 97 2.82 16.99 -20.55
CA ASP A 97 3.02 18.24 -19.81
C ASP A 97 2.50 18.18 -18.36
N SER A 98 2.14 16.98 -17.89
CA SER A 98 1.72 16.77 -16.49
C SER A 98 2.87 17.02 -15.52
N SER A 99 2.57 17.59 -14.36
CA SER A 99 3.54 17.89 -13.31
C SER A 99 3.23 17.13 -12.04
N ALA A 100 4.26 16.62 -11.36
CA ALA A 100 4.09 15.97 -10.07
C ALA A 100 4.50 16.91 -8.93
N ALA A 101 3.72 16.95 -7.86
CA ALA A 101 4.03 17.67 -6.64
C ALA A 101 3.82 16.77 -5.42
N ILE A 102 4.68 16.90 -4.41
CA ILE A 102 4.49 16.20 -3.13
C ILE A 102 3.67 17.10 -2.22
N GLN A 103 2.52 16.59 -1.79
CA GLN A 103 1.59 17.30 -0.92
C GLN A 103 1.36 16.52 0.38
N THR A 104 0.89 17.21 1.41
CA THR A 104 0.54 16.61 2.70
C THR A 104 -0.97 16.59 2.85
N ALA A 105 -1.53 15.45 3.28
CA ALA A 105 -2.95 15.36 3.58
C ALA A 105 -3.28 16.13 4.89
N GLY A 106 -3.75 17.37 4.76
CA GLY A 106 -4.04 18.21 5.94
C GLY A 106 -2.77 18.62 6.70
N ILE A 107 -2.89 18.80 8.03
CA ILE A 107 -1.81 19.36 8.87
C ILE A 107 -0.84 18.28 9.38
N LEU A 108 -1.34 17.07 9.62
CA LEU A 108 -0.59 15.96 10.24
C LEU A 108 -0.61 14.68 9.40
N GLY A 109 -1.18 14.73 8.19
CA GLY A 109 -1.35 13.53 7.38
C GLY A 109 -0.07 13.10 6.68
N GLU A 110 -0.19 11.97 6.01
CA GLU A 110 0.86 11.42 5.17
C GLU A 110 1.11 12.30 3.94
N GLN A 111 2.35 12.23 3.44
CA GLN A 111 2.70 12.81 2.16
C GLN A 111 2.25 11.92 1.02
N TYR A 112 1.80 12.53 -0.07
CA TYR A 112 1.32 11.86 -1.27
C TYR A 112 1.80 12.61 -2.51
N VAL A 113 1.78 11.93 -3.65
CA VAL A 113 2.13 12.53 -4.95
C VAL A 113 0.84 12.98 -5.62
N ALA A 114 0.73 14.28 -5.86
CA ALA A 114 -0.32 14.89 -6.68
C ALA A 114 0.21 15.07 -8.11
N LEU A 115 -0.52 14.51 -9.07
CA LEU A 115 -0.36 14.71 -10.51
C LEU A 115 -1.41 15.71 -11.01
#